data_AF-A0A931CIH5-F1
#
_entry.id   AF-A0A931CIH5-F1
#
_cell.length_a   1.000
_cell.length_b   1.000
_cell.length_c   1.000
_cell.angle_alpha   90.00
_cell.angle_beta   90.00
_cell.angle_gamma   90.00
#
_symmetry.space_group_name_H-M   'P 1'
#
loop_
_entity.id
_entity.type
_entity.pdbx_description
1 polymer ?
#
loop_
_entity_poly.entity_id
_entity_poly.type
_entity_poly.pdbx_seq_one_letter_code
_entity_poly.pdbx_strand_id
1 'polypeptide(L)'
;MDEQLLASGAPPTGRELRWQDEAARALLEAQVRAKERPEPPAAPGPGLRSSPSERVPQWASDETAAQVGPDTSWRAHERPIHNWEGTPGVVNNQTYVPPSTRYPSPGKRLFRALKRFVGNFFGGLWRFTKLLTLTALFIAVAWVALGYLAPGITSEAGRLLGASGITGNLTSPVAPVYAGIKPSDAGSTDGQTPPPGVDETDHRLGTPVPVTTKSNSYAFMSAGTDQPYVSYDPCRPIHYVVRPTNAPAGGDQAIADAVAAVSRATGFVFINDGLTNEAPSADRPDFQPERYGNRWAPVLFAWESQPEQSKFTENLLPGTETTLGLGGSTAVTVDDKDPTYVTGQVRLNAAELGTMARAPGGFGTITAVVKHELAHVVGLDHVPDPTQLMAATITDQVHDFGAGDLTGLAMLGTGECKPSL
;
A
#
# COMPACT_ATOMS: atom_id res chain seq x y z
N MET A 1 -17.56 -73.59 -49.55
CA MET A 1 -16.20 -73.68 -48.99
C MET A 1 -15.28 -73.04 -50.01
N ASP A 2 -14.79 -71.84 -49.71
CA ASP A 2 -13.41 -71.42 -50.02
C ASP A 2 -13.24 -69.99 -49.51
N GLU A 3 -12.71 -69.92 -48.29
CA GLU A 3 -12.24 -68.71 -47.63
C GLU A 3 -10.91 -69.10 -46.97
N GLN A 4 -9.79 -68.60 -47.48
CA GLN A 4 -8.53 -68.37 -46.74
C GLN A 4 -7.40 -67.93 -47.69
N LEU A 5 -7.04 -66.64 -47.64
CA LEU A 5 -5.73 -66.13 -48.04
C LEU A 5 -5.30 -65.13 -46.96
N LEU A 6 -4.78 -65.69 -45.86
CA LEU A 6 -4.21 -64.96 -44.74
C LEU A 6 -2.79 -64.51 -45.08
N ALA A 7 -2.56 -63.21 -44.92
CA ALA A 7 -1.27 -62.55 -45.04
C ALA A 7 -0.31 -62.99 -43.92
N SER A 8 0.89 -63.44 -44.29
CA SER A 8 2.04 -63.60 -43.39
C SER A 8 3.11 -62.57 -43.73
N GLY A 9 3.12 -61.45 -43.00
CA GLY A 9 4.21 -60.49 -42.99
C GLY A 9 4.96 -60.58 -41.65
N ALA A 10 6.27 -60.80 -41.68
CA ALA A 10 7.10 -60.76 -40.48
C ALA A 10 7.11 -59.34 -39.87
N PRO A 11 7.18 -59.20 -38.54
CA PRO A 11 7.18 -57.89 -37.89
C PRO A 11 8.44 -57.09 -38.27
N PRO A 12 8.31 -55.76 -38.49
CA PRO A 12 9.42 -54.92 -38.91
C PRO A 12 10.53 -54.88 -37.85
N THR A 13 11.78 -54.85 -38.31
CA THR A 13 12.94 -54.77 -37.41
C THR A 13 13.01 -53.39 -36.74
N GLY A 14 13.68 -53.28 -35.58
CA GLY A 14 13.91 -51.99 -34.91
C GLY A 14 14.75 -50.99 -35.71
N ARG A 15 15.32 -51.40 -36.84
CA ARG A 15 15.97 -50.49 -37.80
C ARG A 15 14.97 -49.92 -38.80
N GLU A 16 14.03 -50.73 -39.27
CA GLU A 16 12.91 -50.33 -40.13
C GLU A 16 12.04 -49.26 -39.44
N LEU A 17 11.71 -49.46 -38.17
CA LEU A 17 10.87 -48.53 -37.40
C LEU A 17 11.53 -47.17 -37.22
N ARG A 18 12.86 -47.12 -37.01
CA ARG A 18 13.60 -45.85 -36.92
C ARG A 18 13.64 -45.10 -38.25
N TRP A 19 13.83 -45.81 -39.35
CA TRP A 19 13.77 -45.22 -40.69
C TRP A 19 12.40 -44.64 -41.02
N GLN A 20 11.32 -45.32 -40.62
CA GLN A 20 9.96 -44.83 -40.81
C GLN A 20 9.68 -43.56 -39.99
N ASP A 21 10.19 -43.49 -38.76
CA ASP A 21 10.00 -42.32 -37.89
C ASP A 21 10.79 -41.10 -38.37
N GLU A 22 12.02 -41.30 -38.85
CA GLU A 22 12.83 -40.24 -39.47
C GLU A 22 12.20 -39.72 -40.78
N ALA A 23 11.66 -40.61 -41.62
CA ALA A 23 10.96 -40.23 -42.84
C ALA A 23 9.68 -39.43 -42.56
N ALA A 24 8.94 -39.79 -41.51
CA ALA A 24 7.74 -39.06 -41.09
C ALA A 24 8.06 -37.65 -40.59
N ARG A 25 9.15 -37.48 -39.81
CA ARG A 25 9.61 -36.16 -39.37
C ARG A 25 10.05 -35.27 -40.52
N ALA A 26 10.80 -35.81 -41.48
CA ALA A 26 11.25 -35.07 -42.65
C ALA A 26 10.08 -34.56 -43.52
N LEU A 27 9.01 -35.36 -43.65
CA LEU A 27 7.79 -34.94 -44.35
C LEU A 27 7.04 -33.82 -43.63
N LEU A 28 6.99 -33.85 -42.30
CA LEU A 28 6.36 -32.80 -41.49
C LEU A 28 7.11 -31.47 -41.62
N GLU A 29 8.44 -31.52 -41.53
CA GLU A 29 9.29 -30.33 -41.71
C GLU A 29 9.17 -29.72 -43.11
N ALA A 30 9.06 -30.55 -44.15
CA ALA A 30 8.85 -30.09 -45.52
C ALA A 30 7.48 -29.39 -45.69
N GLN A 31 6.43 -29.89 -45.04
CA GLN A 31 5.10 -29.27 -45.07
C GLN A 31 5.06 -27.91 -44.35
N VAL A 32 5.71 -27.81 -43.19
CA VAL A 32 5.83 -26.53 -42.45
C VAL A 32 6.56 -25.49 -43.32
N ARG A 33 7.69 -25.88 -43.92
CA ARG A 33 8.50 -24.99 -44.76
C ARG A 33 7.81 -24.57 -46.07
N ALA A 34 6.87 -25.38 -46.58
CA ALA A 34 6.04 -25.01 -47.72
C ALA A 34 4.96 -23.99 -47.37
N LYS A 35 4.48 -24.00 -46.12
CA LYS A 35 3.42 -23.10 -45.62
C LYS A 35 3.95 -21.70 -45.28
N GLU A 36 5.26 -21.57 -45.05
CA GLU A 36 5.93 -20.32 -44.66
C GLU A 36 6.54 -19.54 -45.83
N ARG A 37 6.31 -19.93 -47.09
CA ARG A 37 6.91 -19.24 -48.24
C ARG A 37 6.02 -18.08 -48.72
N PRO A 38 6.44 -16.81 -48.61
CA PRO A 38 5.69 -15.68 -49.18
C PRO A 38 5.78 -15.66 -50.71
N GLU A 39 4.69 -15.24 -51.36
CA GLU A 39 4.52 -15.16 -52.81
C GLU A 39 5.36 -14.01 -53.41
N PRO A 40 5.97 -14.16 -54.60
CA PRO A 40 6.81 -13.11 -55.19
C PRO A 40 5.97 -11.93 -55.71
N PRO A 41 6.44 -10.67 -55.55
CA PRO A 41 5.69 -9.50 -55.98
C PRO A 41 5.63 -9.34 -57.50
N ALA A 42 4.51 -8.81 -58.00
CA ALA A 42 4.24 -8.56 -59.42
C ALA A 42 5.10 -7.40 -59.98
N ALA A 43 5.41 -7.46 -61.29
CA ALA A 43 6.27 -6.51 -61.99
C ALA A 43 5.62 -5.10 -62.16
N PRO A 44 6.39 -4.00 -62.04
CA PRO A 44 5.86 -2.64 -62.14
C PRO A 44 5.67 -2.16 -63.60
N GLY A 45 4.60 -1.39 -63.84
CA GLY A 45 4.26 -0.75 -65.13
C GLY A 45 5.03 0.56 -65.41
N PRO A 46 4.97 1.09 -66.65
CA PRO A 46 5.92 2.08 -67.13
C PRO A 46 5.57 3.52 -66.74
N GLY A 47 6.53 4.23 -66.14
CA GLY A 47 6.55 5.71 -66.15
C GLY A 47 6.93 6.44 -64.87
N LEU A 48 8.11 6.21 -64.27
CA LEU A 48 8.69 7.12 -63.26
C LEU A 48 10.22 7.24 -63.40
N ARG A 49 10.76 8.41 -63.02
CA ARG A 49 12.09 8.95 -63.34
C ARG A 49 13.25 8.14 -62.75
N SER A 50 14.31 7.95 -63.54
CA SER A 50 15.51 7.17 -63.19
C SER A 50 16.62 8.00 -62.52
N SER A 51 17.24 7.41 -61.50
CA SER A 51 18.56 7.77 -60.97
C SER A 51 19.65 6.99 -61.73
N PRO A 52 20.89 7.49 -61.87
CA PRO A 52 21.97 6.84 -62.64
C PRO A 52 22.38 5.41 -62.22
N SER A 53 21.75 4.83 -61.19
CA SER A 53 22.06 3.48 -60.70
C SER A 53 20.95 2.44 -60.93
N GLU A 54 19.88 2.76 -61.68
CA GLU A 54 18.72 1.88 -61.99
C GLU A 54 18.11 1.12 -60.80
N ARG A 55 18.40 1.54 -59.57
CA ARG A 55 17.82 1.00 -58.34
C ARG A 55 16.85 2.01 -57.77
N VAL A 56 15.57 1.65 -57.76
CA VAL A 56 14.53 2.36 -57.01
C VAL A 56 14.75 2.06 -55.53
N PRO A 57 15.05 3.05 -54.68
CA PRO A 57 15.12 2.84 -53.24
C PRO A 57 13.76 2.41 -52.70
N GLN A 58 13.73 1.44 -51.78
CA GLN A 58 12.51 0.89 -51.18
C GLN A 58 11.55 2.00 -50.71
N TRP A 59 12.08 3.04 -50.07
CA TRP A 59 11.30 4.16 -49.54
C TRP A 59 10.54 4.96 -50.62
N ALA A 60 11.04 5.03 -51.85
CA ALA A 60 10.37 5.72 -52.95
C ALA A 60 9.22 4.87 -53.55
N SER A 61 9.33 3.54 -53.47
CA SER A 61 8.24 2.63 -53.81
C SER A 61 7.12 2.71 -52.77
N ASP A 62 7.48 2.86 -51.50
CA ASP A 62 6.54 2.94 -50.37
C ASP A 62 5.75 4.26 -50.35
N GLU A 63 6.31 5.37 -50.84
CA GLU A 63 5.59 6.66 -50.95
C GLU A 63 4.58 6.71 -52.12
N THR A 64 4.79 5.91 -53.18
CA THR A 64 3.93 5.95 -54.38
C THR A 64 2.72 5.01 -54.24
N ALA A 65 2.84 3.97 -53.42
CA ALA A 65 1.76 3.05 -53.10
C ALA A 65 0.98 3.55 -51.87
N ALA A 66 0.06 4.51 -52.08
CA ALA A 66 -0.88 4.96 -51.07
C ALA A 66 -1.92 3.87 -50.70
N GLN A 67 -1.46 2.75 -50.12
CA GLN A 67 -2.31 1.69 -49.59
C GLN A 67 -1.78 1.22 -48.24
N VAL A 68 -2.58 1.51 -47.21
CA VAL A 68 -2.64 0.87 -45.89
C VAL A 68 -1.30 0.78 -45.17
N GLY A 69 -1.09 1.70 -44.22
CA GLY A 69 0.07 1.66 -43.33
C GLY A 69 0.24 0.27 -42.70
N PRO A 70 1.49 -0.17 -42.47
CA PRO A 70 1.77 -1.50 -41.96
C PRO A 70 1.00 -1.72 -40.66
N ASP A 71 0.39 -2.90 -40.52
CA ASP A 71 -0.21 -3.34 -39.26
C ASP A 71 0.78 -3.09 -38.12
N THR A 72 0.46 -2.10 -37.27
CA THR A 72 1.29 -1.71 -36.12
C THR A 72 1.07 -2.65 -34.94
N SER A 73 0.36 -3.77 -35.10
CA SER A 73 0.19 -4.79 -34.05
C SER A 73 1.53 -5.28 -33.46
N TRP A 74 2.61 -5.29 -34.24
CA TRP A 74 3.96 -5.65 -33.73
C TRP A 74 4.70 -4.49 -33.04
N ARG A 75 4.26 -3.23 -33.21
CA ARG A 75 4.71 -2.09 -32.39
C ARG A 75 3.82 -1.89 -31.15
N ALA A 76 2.65 -2.51 -31.12
CA ALA A 76 1.82 -2.67 -29.93
C ALA A 76 2.26 -3.91 -29.12
N HIS A 77 3.55 -4.01 -28.81
CA HIS A 77 3.90 -4.64 -27.53
C HIS A 77 3.60 -3.60 -26.46
N GLU A 78 2.34 -3.57 -26.01
CA GLU A 78 2.04 -3.03 -24.68
C GLU A 78 3.02 -3.74 -23.73
N ARG A 79 3.99 -2.97 -23.23
CA ARG A 79 4.88 -3.47 -22.18
C ARG A 79 3.98 -3.82 -20.99
N PRO A 80 4.24 -4.93 -20.28
CA PRO A 80 3.50 -5.23 -19.07
C PRO A 80 3.59 -4.01 -18.15
N ILE A 81 2.44 -3.41 -17.84
CA ILE A 81 2.35 -2.37 -16.82
C ILE A 81 2.29 -3.14 -15.50
N HIS A 82 3.33 -3.02 -14.68
CA HIS A 82 3.30 -3.62 -13.34
C HIS A 82 2.80 -2.56 -12.36
N ASN A 83 1.69 -2.86 -11.69
CA ASN A 83 1.21 -2.04 -10.58
C ASN A 83 1.84 -2.52 -9.29
N TRP A 84 2.12 -1.60 -8.38
CA TRP A 84 2.60 -1.99 -7.05
C TRP A 84 1.49 -2.70 -6.28
N GLU A 85 0.23 -2.32 -6.51
CA GLU A 85 -0.97 -2.96 -5.98
C GLU A 85 -1.95 -3.38 -7.09
N GLY A 86 -2.61 -4.54 -6.97
CA GLY A 86 -3.69 -4.92 -7.87
C GLY A 86 -5.00 -4.18 -7.56
N THR A 87 -5.63 -3.50 -8.53
CA THR A 87 -7.08 -3.22 -8.48
C THR A 87 -7.69 -3.01 -9.87
N PRO A 88 -8.93 -3.49 -10.05
CA PRO A 88 -10.02 -2.52 -10.10
C PRO A 88 -11.20 -2.95 -9.21
N GLY A 89 -11.52 -2.12 -8.20
CA GLY A 89 -12.85 -2.12 -7.58
C GLY A 89 -12.94 -2.42 -6.08
N VAL A 90 -12.24 -1.67 -5.21
CA VAL A 90 -12.82 -1.13 -3.96
C VAL A 90 -12.12 0.19 -3.71
N VAL A 91 -12.84 1.29 -3.94
CA VAL A 91 -12.42 2.62 -3.51
C VAL A 91 -12.53 2.64 -1.99
N ASN A 92 -11.43 2.36 -1.29
CA ASN A 92 -11.29 2.91 0.04
C ASN A 92 -11.11 4.41 -0.17
N ASN A 93 -12.13 5.17 0.24
CA ASN A 93 -12.18 6.61 0.16
C ASN A 93 -11.19 7.25 1.16
N GLN A 94 -9.90 6.89 1.07
CA GLN A 94 -8.82 7.59 1.75
C GLN A 94 -8.52 8.82 0.92
N THR A 95 -9.08 9.92 1.39
CA THR A 95 -8.98 11.25 0.81
C THR A 95 -7.51 11.58 0.57
N TYR A 96 -7.13 11.80 -0.68
CA TYR A 96 -5.92 12.50 -1.06
C TYR A 96 -5.80 13.77 -0.21
N VAL A 97 -4.83 13.82 0.71
CA VAL A 97 -4.50 15.02 1.50
C VAL A 97 -3.25 15.64 0.88
N PRO A 98 -3.38 16.62 -0.02
CA PRO A 98 -2.21 17.34 -0.51
C PRO A 98 -1.56 18.11 0.65
N PRO A 99 -0.24 18.32 0.64
CA PRO A 99 0.41 19.17 1.61
C PRO A 99 -0.27 20.55 1.61
N SER A 100 -0.58 21.06 2.81
CA SER A 100 -1.19 22.38 2.94
C SER A 100 -0.32 23.42 2.23
N THR A 101 -0.81 23.95 1.11
CA THR A 101 -0.17 25.08 0.45
C THR A 101 -0.34 26.28 1.36
N ARG A 102 0.74 26.63 2.07
CA ARG A 102 0.81 27.80 2.93
C ARG A 102 0.77 29.05 2.05
N TYR A 103 -0.43 29.57 1.76
CA TYR A 103 -0.61 30.94 1.25
C TYR A 103 -0.91 31.90 2.41
N PRO A 104 -0.37 33.14 2.39
CA PRO A 104 -0.52 34.07 3.50
C PRO A 104 -1.97 34.51 3.60
N SER A 105 -2.44 34.70 4.84
CA SER A 105 -3.80 35.17 5.13
C SER A 105 -4.17 36.44 4.34
N PRO A 106 -5.38 36.48 3.78
CA PRO A 106 -6.13 37.73 3.75
C PRO A 106 -7.52 37.48 4.32
N GLY A 107 -7.68 37.86 5.59
CA GLY A 107 -9.00 38.14 6.14
C GLY A 107 -9.76 39.12 5.26
N LYS A 108 -11.10 39.06 5.35
CA LYS A 108 -12.10 39.98 4.76
C LYS A 108 -12.79 39.54 3.46
N ARG A 109 -12.75 38.27 3.04
CA ARG A 109 -13.68 37.76 2.00
C ARG A 109 -14.69 36.70 2.46
N LEU A 110 -14.49 36.06 3.62
CA LEU A 110 -15.41 35.05 4.16
C LEU A 110 -16.70 35.63 4.80
N PHE A 111 -16.71 36.92 5.16
CA PHE A 111 -17.84 37.55 5.86
C PHE A 111 -19.06 37.86 4.99
N ARG A 112 -18.97 37.75 3.66
CA ARG A 112 -20.10 38.02 2.75
C ARG A 112 -20.81 36.76 2.22
N ALA A 113 -20.16 35.60 2.24
CA ALA A 113 -20.78 34.33 1.83
C ALA A 113 -21.52 33.63 2.98
N LEU A 114 -21.02 33.74 4.22
CA LEU A 114 -21.62 33.10 5.40
C LEU A 114 -22.98 33.72 5.80
N LYS A 115 -23.25 34.98 5.44
CA LYS A 115 -24.52 35.65 5.76
C LYS A 115 -25.71 35.16 4.89
N ARG A 116 -25.45 34.52 3.74
CA ARG A 116 -26.52 33.99 2.86
C ARG A 116 -26.85 32.51 3.11
N PHE A 117 -25.97 31.76 3.78
CA PHE A 117 -26.21 30.34 4.06
C PHE A 117 -26.77 30.09 5.47
N VAL A 118 -26.42 30.92 6.47
CA VAL A 118 -26.93 30.79 7.85
C VAL A 118 -28.40 31.23 7.98
N GLY A 119 -28.94 32.01 7.03
CA GLY A 119 -30.34 32.47 7.04
C GLY A 119 -31.38 31.39 6.71
N ASN A 120 -31.02 30.35 5.97
CA ASN A 120 -31.98 29.33 5.50
C ASN A 120 -31.92 28.00 6.27
N PHE A 121 -30.94 27.80 7.16
CA PHE A 121 -30.83 26.55 7.93
C PHE A 121 -31.47 26.63 9.34
N PHE A 122 -31.67 27.82 9.92
CA PHE A 122 -32.25 27.99 11.27
C PHE A 122 -33.80 28.05 11.32
N GLY A 123 -34.52 27.92 10.21
CA GLY A 123 -35.99 27.98 10.18
C GLY A 123 -36.71 26.66 10.52
N GLY A 124 -36.04 25.51 10.33
CA GLY A 124 -36.66 24.19 10.48
C GLY A 124 -36.60 23.62 11.90
N LEU A 125 -35.52 23.88 12.63
CA LEU A 125 -35.27 23.23 13.93
C LEU A 125 -35.97 23.92 15.13
N TRP A 126 -36.50 25.13 14.95
CA TRP A 126 -37.20 25.87 16.02
C TRP A 126 -38.68 25.50 16.19
N ARG A 127 -39.27 24.72 15.27
CA ARG A 127 -40.68 24.28 15.35
C ARG A 127 -40.86 23.01 16.19
N PHE A 128 -39.83 22.18 16.35
CA PHE A 128 -39.91 20.94 17.12
C PHE A 128 -39.73 21.13 18.63
N THR A 129 -38.91 22.09 19.06
CA THR A 129 -38.70 22.38 20.49
C THR A 129 -39.93 23.04 21.15
N LYS A 130 -40.66 23.91 20.43
CA LYS A 130 -41.90 24.52 20.96
C LYS A 130 -43.06 23.53 21.14
N LEU A 131 -43.16 22.52 20.26
CA LEU A 131 -44.23 21.52 20.34
C LEU A 131 -44.00 20.59 21.54
N LEU A 132 -42.77 20.18 21.82
CA LEU A 132 -42.43 19.36 22.98
C LEU A 132 -42.63 20.10 24.32
N THR A 133 -42.25 21.39 24.41
CA THR A 133 -42.46 22.16 25.65
C THR A 133 -43.93 22.45 25.93
N LEU A 134 -44.75 22.70 24.90
CA LEU A 134 -46.18 22.92 25.07
C LEU A 134 -46.93 21.62 25.41
N THR A 135 -46.49 20.49 24.86
CA THR A 135 -47.08 19.18 25.18
C THR A 135 -46.75 18.76 26.62
N ALA A 136 -45.51 18.97 27.08
CA ALA A 136 -45.12 18.72 28.46
C ALA A 136 -45.87 19.62 29.47
N LEU A 137 -46.09 20.89 29.12
CA LEU A 137 -46.87 21.82 29.94
C LEU A 137 -48.35 21.42 29.99
N PHE A 138 -48.94 20.98 28.87
CA PHE A 138 -50.33 20.53 28.82
C PHE A 138 -50.54 19.25 29.64
N ILE A 139 -49.58 18.32 29.59
CA ILE A 139 -49.59 17.11 30.42
C ILE A 139 -49.51 17.48 31.91
N ALA A 140 -48.59 18.38 32.30
CA ALA A 140 -48.46 18.81 33.69
C ALA A 140 -49.74 19.51 34.22
N VAL A 141 -50.36 20.38 33.42
CA VAL A 141 -51.61 21.06 33.80
C VAL A 141 -52.79 20.08 33.86
N ALA A 142 -52.86 19.11 32.94
CA ALA A 142 -53.88 18.05 32.97
C ALA A 142 -53.71 17.13 34.21
N TRP A 143 -52.48 16.82 34.61
CA TRP A 143 -52.18 16.05 35.83
C TRP A 143 -52.60 16.79 37.11
N VAL A 144 -52.34 18.10 37.18
CA VAL A 144 -52.78 18.93 38.31
C VAL A 144 -54.31 19.05 38.33
N ALA A 145 -54.96 19.29 37.19
CA ALA A 145 -56.42 19.37 37.09
C ALA A 145 -57.11 18.05 37.47
N LEU A 146 -56.54 16.91 37.09
CA LEU A 146 -57.05 15.57 37.43
C LEU A 146 -56.95 15.30 38.94
N GLY A 147 -55.91 15.81 39.61
CA GLY A 147 -55.76 15.74 41.07
C GLY A 147 -56.79 16.58 41.85
N TYR A 148 -57.32 17.64 41.26
CA TYR A 148 -58.34 18.50 41.90
C TYR A 148 -59.79 18.09 41.59
N LEU A 149 -60.05 17.42 40.46
CA LEU A 149 -61.41 17.06 40.01
C LEU A 149 -61.84 15.64 40.38
N ALA A 150 -60.92 14.75 40.75
CA ALA A 150 -61.22 13.38 41.18
C ALA A 150 -60.27 12.92 42.31
N PRO A 151 -60.53 13.31 43.56
CA PRO A 151 -59.62 13.04 44.70
C PRO A 151 -59.51 11.55 45.09
N GLY A 152 -60.18 10.64 44.38
CA GLY A 152 -60.23 9.21 44.72
C GLY A 152 -59.28 8.28 43.94
N ILE A 153 -58.46 8.78 43.01
CA ILE A 153 -57.68 7.91 42.10
C ILE A 153 -56.17 7.86 42.44
N THR A 154 -55.66 8.65 43.40
CA THR A 154 -54.21 8.73 43.68
C THR A 154 -53.72 7.99 44.94
N SER A 155 -54.57 7.22 45.64
CA SER A 155 -54.14 6.52 46.86
C SER A 155 -53.45 5.16 46.67
N GLU A 156 -53.20 4.68 45.44
CA GLU A 156 -52.63 3.33 45.22
C GLU A 156 -51.27 3.28 44.50
N ALA A 157 -50.74 4.41 44.02
CA ALA A 157 -49.44 4.40 43.31
C ALA A 157 -48.21 4.60 44.24
N GLY A 158 -48.41 5.11 45.46
CA GLY A 158 -47.32 5.38 46.41
C GLY A 158 -46.78 4.15 47.16
N ARG A 159 -47.44 2.99 47.08
CA ARG A 159 -47.08 1.78 47.85
C ARG A 159 -46.15 0.80 47.11
N LEU A 160 -45.74 1.08 45.87
CA LEU A 160 -44.89 0.18 45.08
C LEU A 160 -43.43 0.64 44.87
N LEU A 161 -42.99 1.75 45.48
CA LEU A 161 -41.60 2.24 45.35
C LEU A 161 -40.81 2.24 46.67
N GLY A 162 -41.35 1.63 47.74
CA GLY A 162 -40.74 1.55 49.07
C GLY A 162 -39.86 0.32 49.35
N ALA A 163 -39.43 -0.44 48.34
CA ALA A 163 -38.66 -1.66 48.53
C ALA A 163 -37.42 -1.70 47.64
N SER A 164 -36.38 -0.94 48.01
CA SER A 164 -34.97 -1.21 47.74
C SER A 164 -34.14 -0.23 48.57
N GLY A 165 -33.90 -0.58 49.83
CA GLY A 165 -33.00 0.19 50.67
C GLY A 165 -31.57 0.20 50.11
N ILE A 166 -30.82 1.23 50.43
CA ILE A 166 -29.55 1.14 51.15
C ILE A 166 -29.17 2.56 51.59
N THR A 167 -29.19 2.72 52.91
CA THR A 167 -28.61 3.79 53.70
C THR A 167 -27.08 3.70 53.71
N GLY A 168 -26.37 4.83 53.65
CA GLY A 168 -24.91 4.83 53.81
C GLY A 168 -24.26 6.21 53.89
N ASN A 169 -24.46 6.88 55.03
CA ASN A 169 -23.67 7.91 55.72
C ASN A 169 -22.66 8.86 55.01
N LEU A 170 -22.79 10.12 55.42
CA LEU A 170 -21.88 11.27 55.31
C LEU A 170 -20.79 11.28 56.41
N THR A 171 -19.80 12.19 56.25
CA THR A 171 -18.82 12.74 57.23
C THR A 171 -17.48 11.98 57.32
N SER A 172 -16.25 12.55 57.32
CA SER A 172 -15.69 13.93 57.32
C SER A 172 -14.13 13.86 57.08
N PRO A 173 -13.27 14.93 57.25
CA PRO A 173 -12.21 15.36 56.31
C PRO A 173 -10.74 15.13 56.75
N VAL A 174 -9.75 15.21 55.84
CA VAL A 174 -8.32 15.53 56.16
C VAL A 174 -7.60 16.26 54.99
N ALA A 175 -6.75 17.22 55.34
CA ALA A 175 -6.00 18.23 54.56
C ALA A 175 -4.84 17.71 53.68
N PRO A 176 -4.23 18.55 52.79
CA PRO A 176 -3.06 18.18 52.00
C PRO A 176 -1.76 18.42 52.78
N VAL A 177 -0.83 17.47 52.73
CA VAL A 177 0.56 17.63 53.18
C VAL A 177 1.48 17.44 51.97
N TYR A 178 2.30 18.46 51.71
CA TYR A 178 3.47 18.41 50.84
C TYR A 178 4.61 17.64 51.55
N ALA A 179 5.19 16.61 50.92
CA ALA A 179 6.65 16.33 50.92
C ALA A 179 6.99 14.97 50.27
N GLY A 180 7.84 14.99 49.24
CA GLY A 180 9.03 14.12 49.17
C GLY A 180 8.97 12.75 48.47
N ILE A 181 9.58 12.71 47.27
CA ILE A 181 10.35 11.60 46.65
C ILE A 181 9.55 10.39 46.08
N LYS A 182 9.88 10.08 44.80
CA LYS A 182 9.34 9.00 43.93
C LYS A 182 9.35 7.60 44.57
N PRO A 183 8.42 6.74 44.13
CA PRO A 183 8.83 5.58 43.34
C PRO A 183 8.29 5.64 41.91
N SER A 184 9.18 5.39 40.97
CA SER A 184 8.88 4.72 39.71
C SER A 184 8.09 3.45 40.00
N ASP A 185 6.80 3.45 39.67
CA ASP A 185 5.99 2.28 39.33
C ASP A 185 4.60 2.77 38.87
N ALA A 186 4.45 2.89 37.56
CA ALA A 186 3.16 2.81 36.91
C ALA A 186 3.29 1.79 35.76
N GLY A 187 3.54 0.54 36.15
CA GLY A 187 3.24 -0.59 35.30
C GLY A 187 1.72 -0.70 35.17
N SER A 188 1.22 -0.55 33.96
CA SER A 188 0.06 -1.30 33.50
C SER A 188 0.58 -2.45 32.67
N THR A 189 0.76 -3.59 33.33
CA THR A 189 1.03 -4.89 32.73
C THR A 189 -0.26 -5.46 32.15
N ASP A 190 -0.52 -5.18 30.88
CA ASP A 190 -1.03 -6.21 29.98
C ASP A 190 0.18 -6.55 29.13
N GLY A 191 0.66 -7.80 29.10
CA GLY A 191 1.87 -8.21 28.37
C GLY A 191 1.79 -8.09 26.82
N GLN A 192 1.04 -7.10 26.34
CA GLN A 192 0.71 -6.80 24.96
C GLN A 192 1.57 -5.67 24.38
N THR A 193 2.33 -4.93 25.19
CA THR A 193 3.26 -3.88 24.73
C THR A 193 4.61 -3.95 25.46
N PRO A 194 5.72 -3.50 24.84
CA PRO A 194 7.02 -3.45 25.50
C PRO A 194 7.09 -2.35 26.57
N PRO A 195 8.07 -2.41 27.49
CA PRO A 195 8.33 -1.32 28.42
C PRO A 195 8.65 0.00 27.66
N PRO A 196 8.19 1.17 28.15
CA PRO A 196 8.55 2.46 27.55
C PRO A 196 10.06 2.75 27.57
N GLY A 197 10.53 3.52 26.60
CA GLY A 197 11.91 4.04 26.51
C GLY A 197 12.95 3.03 26.02
N VAL A 198 12.52 1.83 25.60
CA VAL A 198 13.36 0.63 25.37
C VAL A 198 14.58 0.68 24.44
N ASP A 199 15.03 1.76 23.84
CA ASP A 199 16.22 1.90 22.97
C ASP A 199 16.30 3.39 22.57
N GLU A 200 15.66 4.24 23.37
CA GLU A 200 15.39 5.63 23.03
C GLU A 200 16.57 6.49 23.48
N THR A 201 16.76 7.59 22.77
CA THR A 201 17.69 8.64 23.13
C THR A 201 16.93 9.95 23.31
N ASP A 202 17.53 10.93 23.98
CA ASP A 202 16.91 12.24 24.23
C ASP A 202 16.95 13.17 23.00
N HIS A 203 17.51 12.70 21.87
CA HIS A 203 17.65 13.43 20.63
C HIS A 203 17.47 12.50 19.43
N ARG A 204 17.23 13.07 18.25
CA ARG A 204 17.15 12.27 17.02
C ARG A 204 18.48 11.60 16.72
N LEU A 205 18.42 10.33 16.31
CA LEU A 205 19.62 9.53 16.03
C LEU A 205 20.35 9.96 14.75
N GLY A 206 19.63 10.59 13.82
CA GLY A 206 20.17 11.09 12.57
C GLY A 206 19.42 12.32 12.08
N THR A 207 19.82 12.78 10.90
CA THR A 207 19.17 13.91 10.22
C THR A 207 19.06 13.57 8.74
N PRO A 208 17.90 13.83 8.10
CA PRO A 208 17.75 13.70 6.66
C PRO A 208 18.88 14.40 5.90
N VAL A 209 19.38 13.77 4.85
CA VAL A 209 20.24 14.47 3.88
C VAL A 209 19.46 15.66 3.31
N PRO A 210 20.06 16.87 3.23
CA PRO A 210 19.38 18.04 2.69
C PRO A 210 18.84 17.79 1.27
N VAL A 211 17.54 18.02 1.09
CA VAL A 211 16.87 17.90 -0.21
C VAL A 211 17.25 19.10 -1.08
N THR A 212 17.92 18.82 -2.20
CA THR A 212 18.42 19.85 -3.14
C THR A 212 17.30 20.46 -3.98
N THR A 213 16.33 19.65 -4.39
CA THR A 213 15.16 20.06 -5.18
C THR A 213 13.90 19.73 -4.39
N LYS A 214 13.18 20.76 -3.93
CA LYS A 214 11.90 20.57 -3.23
C LYS A 214 10.77 20.37 -4.22
N SER A 215 9.87 19.45 -3.91
CA SER A 215 8.65 19.19 -4.67
C SER A 215 7.49 18.89 -3.73
N ASN A 216 6.27 19.22 -4.13
CA ASN A 216 5.05 18.88 -3.39
C ASN A 216 4.43 17.55 -3.87
N SER A 217 5.17 16.78 -4.67
CA SER A 217 4.76 15.50 -5.21
C SER A 217 5.00 14.37 -4.20
N TYR A 218 4.39 14.48 -3.03
CA TYR A 218 4.44 13.49 -1.97
C TYR A 218 3.12 13.46 -1.21
N ALA A 219 2.82 12.32 -0.60
CA ALA A 219 1.68 12.11 0.27
C ALA A 219 2.10 11.25 1.47
N PHE A 220 1.29 11.23 2.52
CA PHE A 220 1.53 10.45 3.73
C PHE A 220 0.39 9.47 3.96
N MET A 221 0.71 8.25 4.40
CA MET A 221 -0.29 7.18 4.58
C MET A 221 -1.36 7.53 5.62
N SER A 222 -0.95 8.28 6.63
CA SER A 222 -1.81 8.73 7.72
C SER A 222 -1.48 10.16 8.10
N ALA A 223 -2.52 10.96 8.34
CA ALA A 223 -2.37 12.30 8.89
C ALA A 223 -2.34 12.24 10.42
N GLY A 224 -1.41 12.97 11.05
CA GLY A 224 -1.42 13.24 12.49
C GLY A 224 -2.23 14.50 12.83
N THR A 225 -2.38 14.76 14.12
CA THR A 225 -3.08 15.94 14.66
C THR A 225 -2.11 17.06 15.06
N ASP A 226 -0.96 16.71 15.65
CA ASP A 226 0.10 17.64 16.03
C ASP A 226 1.03 17.94 14.85
N GLN A 227 1.28 16.93 14.02
CA GLN A 227 2.03 17.06 12.77
C GLN A 227 1.23 16.45 11.60
N PRO A 228 1.44 16.89 10.35
CA PRO A 228 0.58 16.49 9.23
C PRO A 228 0.82 15.04 8.74
N TYR A 229 1.49 14.20 9.53
CA TYR A 229 1.84 12.82 9.19
C TYR A 229 1.96 11.95 10.44
N VAL A 230 1.84 10.63 10.25
CA VAL A 230 2.29 9.62 11.20
C VAL A 230 3.63 9.07 10.72
N SER A 231 4.57 8.87 11.63
CA SER A 231 5.86 8.23 11.32
C SER A 231 6.39 7.46 12.52
N TYR A 232 7.61 6.91 12.39
CA TYR A 232 8.36 6.32 13.49
C TYR A 232 8.94 7.39 14.40
N ASP A 233 9.32 7.00 15.63
CA ASP A 233 10.09 7.83 16.54
C ASP A 233 11.55 7.99 16.01
N PRO A 234 11.98 9.21 15.62
CA PRO A 234 13.33 9.43 15.12
C PRO A 234 14.43 9.33 16.19
N CYS A 235 14.07 9.18 17.46
CA CYS A 235 14.98 9.08 18.60
C CYS A 235 15.24 7.64 19.04
N ARG A 236 14.65 6.67 18.32
CA ARG A 236 14.81 5.23 18.50
C ARG A 236 15.24 4.55 17.19
N PRO A 237 16.11 3.53 17.22
CA PRO A 237 16.45 2.80 16.02
C PRO A 237 15.25 1.98 15.53
N ILE A 238 15.09 1.90 14.21
CA ILE A 238 14.13 0.99 13.57
C ILE A 238 14.84 -0.34 13.36
N HIS A 239 14.53 -1.31 14.21
CA HIS A 239 15.02 -2.67 14.04
C HIS A 239 14.34 -3.34 12.85
N TYR A 240 15.07 -4.16 12.10
CA TYR A 240 14.52 -5.00 11.06
C TYR A 240 15.14 -6.39 11.03
N VAL A 241 14.35 -7.36 10.57
CA VAL A 241 14.77 -8.75 10.36
C VAL A 241 14.41 -9.19 8.96
N VAL A 242 15.16 -10.16 8.42
CA VAL A 242 14.95 -10.67 7.07
C VAL A 242 14.59 -12.15 7.13
N ARG A 243 13.46 -12.53 6.52
CA ARG A 243 13.14 -13.93 6.26
C ARG A 243 13.78 -14.32 4.90
N PRO A 244 14.76 -15.24 4.88
CA PRO A 244 15.49 -15.57 3.65
C PRO A 244 14.71 -16.52 2.72
N THR A 245 13.65 -17.16 3.21
CA THR A 245 12.80 -18.06 2.42
C THR A 245 12.26 -17.35 1.18
N ASN A 246 12.35 -18.03 0.03
CA ASN A 246 11.94 -17.53 -1.30
C ASN A 246 12.72 -16.31 -1.83
N ALA A 247 13.76 -15.82 -1.15
CA ALA A 247 14.52 -14.67 -1.62
C ALA A 247 15.18 -14.97 -2.99
N PRO A 248 15.05 -14.08 -3.99
CA PRO A 248 15.77 -14.21 -5.23
C PRO A 248 17.26 -13.90 -5.04
N ALA A 249 18.09 -14.28 -6.00
CA ALA A 249 19.50 -13.90 -6.00
C ALA A 249 19.65 -12.37 -5.95
N GLY A 250 20.44 -11.87 -5.01
CA GLY A 250 20.62 -10.44 -4.77
C GLY A 250 19.51 -9.77 -3.95
N GLY A 251 18.49 -10.51 -3.49
CA GLY A 251 17.41 -9.93 -2.68
C GLY A 251 17.88 -9.34 -1.34
N ASP A 252 18.90 -9.93 -0.73
CA ASP A 252 19.57 -9.42 0.47
C ASP A 252 20.26 -8.07 0.22
N GLN A 253 20.97 -7.95 -0.90
CA GLN A 253 21.59 -6.68 -1.31
C GLN A 253 20.54 -5.62 -1.63
N ALA A 254 19.43 -5.99 -2.31
CA ALA A 254 18.33 -5.08 -2.59
C ALA A 254 17.71 -4.50 -1.31
N ILE A 255 17.53 -5.33 -0.27
CA ILE A 255 17.07 -4.88 1.06
C ILE A 255 18.09 -3.93 1.69
N ALA A 256 19.37 -4.28 1.69
CA ALA A 256 20.41 -3.42 2.27
C ALA A 256 20.47 -2.05 1.58
N ASP A 257 20.40 -2.02 0.24
CA ASP A 257 20.42 -0.79 -0.55
C ASP A 257 19.18 0.07 -0.32
N ALA A 258 18.00 -0.55 -0.19
CA ALA A 258 16.76 0.13 0.13
C ALA A 258 16.79 0.76 1.54
N VAL A 259 17.21 -0.01 2.54
CA VAL A 259 17.39 0.48 3.92
C VAL A 259 18.37 1.65 3.95
N ALA A 260 19.50 1.54 3.26
CA ALA A 260 20.48 2.62 3.19
C ALA A 260 19.90 3.87 2.49
N ALA A 261 19.10 3.72 1.45
CA ALA A 261 18.46 4.84 0.75
C ALA A 261 17.43 5.56 1.64
N VAL A 262 16.54 4.81 2.29
CA VAL A 262 15.53 5.37 3.20
C VAL A 262 16.20 6.00 4.42
N SER A 263 17.18 5.34 5.03
CA SER A 263 17.95 5.88 6.16
C SER A 263 18.58 7.24 5.82
N ARG A 264 19.20 7.40 4.64
CA ARG A 264 19.74 8.70 4.22
C ARG A 264 18.66 9.76 4.01
N ALA A 265 17.53 9.38 3.43
CA ALA A 265 16.46 10.31 3.08
C ALA A 265 15.67 10.78 4.31
N THR A 266 15.51 9.93 5.33
CA THR A 266 14.76 10.25 6.55
C THR A 266 15.65 10.61 7.73
N GLY A 267 16.92 10.19 7.74
CA GLY A 267 17.75 10.25 8.95
C GLY A 267 17.40 9.20 10.00
N PHE A 268 16.46 8.28 9.74
CA PHE A 268 16.22 7.14 10.63
C PHE A 268 17.44 6.21 10.64
N VAL A 269 17.77 5.69 11.81
CA VAL A 269 18.81 4.68 11.99
C VAL A 269 18.15 3.31 11.99
N PHE A 270 18.58 2.43 11.08
CA PHE A 270 18.10 1.06 11.00
C PHE A 270 19.12 0.09 11.57
N ILE A 271 18.66 -0.89 12.34
CA ILE A 271 19.51 -1.97 12.88
C ILE A 271 19.04 -3.30 12.31
N ASN A 272 19.95 -4.03 11.66
CA ASN A 272 19.69 -5.37 11.18
C ASN A 272 19.84 -6.37 12.34
N ASP A 273 18.73 -6.90 12.83
CA ASP A 273 18.70 -7.92 13.88
C ASP A 273 18.95 -9.34 13.32
N GLY A 274 19.21 -9.46 12.02
CA GLY A 274 19.60 -10.68 11.35
C GLY A 274 18.44 -11.42 10.70
N LEU A 275 18.61 -12.73 10.57
CA LEU A 275 17.65 -13.60 9.89
C LEU A 275 16.55 -14.06 10.86
N THR A 276 15.33 -14.21 10.33
CA THR A 276 14.21 -14.78 11.05
C THR A 276 13.53 -15.90 10.25
N ASN A 277 12.83 -16.78 10.95
CA ASN A 277 11.91 -17.74 10.34
C ASN A 277 10.43 -17.33 10.50
N GLU A 278 10.17 -16.14 11.03
CA GLU A 278 8.81 -15.58 11.11
C GLU A 278 8.22 -15.43 9.71
N ALA A 279 7.01 -15.97 9.50
CA ALA A 279 6.26 -15.75 8.29
C ALA A 279 5.46 -14.44 8.39
N PRO A 280 5.34 -13.67 7.29
CA PRO A 280 4.50 -12.47 7.28
C PRO A 280 3.02 -12.82 7.48
N SER A 281 2.27 -11.89 8.08
CA SER A 281 0.83 -12.05 8.35
C SER A 281 0.14 -10.69 8.43
N ALA A 282 -1.11 -10.58 7.99
CA ALA A 282 -1.89 -9.36 8.18
C ALA A 282 -2.17 -9.10 9.68
N ASP A 283 -2.35 -10.16 10.47
CA ASP A 283 -2.63 -10.10 11.91
C ASP A 283 -1.36 -10.29 12.76
N ARG A 284 -0.20 -9.86 12.23
CA ARG A 284 1.09 -9.99 12.92
C ARG A 284 1.06 -9.19 14.24
N PRO A 285 1.34 -9.81 15.41
CA PRO A 285 1.47 -9.07 16.66
C PRO A 285 2.59 -8.06 16.59
N ASP A 286 2.31 -6.85 17.07
CA ASP A 286 3.23 -5.73 17.20
C ASP A 286 4.27 -5.93 18.31
N PHE A 287 3.95 -6.74 19.33
CA PHE A 287 4.87 -7.15 20.38
C PHE A 287 5.02 -8.69 20.44
N GLN A 288 6.25 -9.19 20.35
CA GLN A 288 6.56 -10.64 20.35
C GLN A 288 7.75 -10.95 21.29
N PRO A 289 7.54 -10.91 22.61
CA PRO A 289 8.62 -11.01 23.59
C PRO A 289 9.38 -12.33 23.54
N GLU A 290 8.72 -13.44 23.21
CA GLU A 290 9.36 -14.75 23.12
C GLU A 290 10.36 -14.84 21.96
N ARG A 291 10.20 -13.99 20.94
CA ARG A 291 11.02 -14.01 19.72
C ARG A 291 12.00 -12.84 19.65
N TYR A 292 11.53 -11.64 19.95
CA TYR A 292 12.29 -10.40 19.77
C TYR A 292 12.62 -9.70 21.09
N GLY A 293 12.21 -10.27 22.22
CA GLY A 293 12.46 -9.70 23.55
C GLY A 293 11.57 -8.50 23.86
N ASN A 294 11.95 -7.72 24.87
CA ASN A 294 11.15 -6.63 25.42
C ASN A 294 11.16 -5.36 24.53
N ARG A 295 10.86 -5.49 23.24
CA ARG A 295 10.79 -4.42 22.24
C ARG A 295 9.66 -4.67 21.27
N TRP A 296 9.19 -3.62 20.60
CA TRP A 296 8.30 -3.76 19.44
C TRP A 296 8.93 -4.70 18.41
N ALA A 297 8.10 -5.53 17.78
CA ALA A 297 8.55 -6.47 16.78
C ALA A 297 9.29 -5.71 15.65
N PRO A 298 10.49 -6.14 15.23
CA PRO A 298 11.22 -5.48 14.16
C PRO A 298 10.41 -5.43 12.86
N VAL A 299 10.74 -4.49 11.98
CA VAL A 299 10.22 -4.49 10.61
C VAL A 299 10.62 -5.79 9.92
N LEU A 300 9.64 -6.53 9.40
CA LEU A 300 9.88 -7.81 8.74
C LEU A 300 10.00 -7.62 7.23
N PHE A 301 11.14 -8.00 6.67
CA PHE A 301 11.29 -8.19 5.22
C PHE A 301 11.05 -9.65 4.88
N ALA A 302 10.10 -9.92 3.98
CA ALA A 302 9.76 -11.28 3.56
C ALA A 302 9.48 -11.37 2.06
N TRP A 303 10.02 -12.41 1.44
CA TRP A 303 9.69 -12.82 0.08
C TRP A 303 8.62 -13.91 0.16
N GLU A 304 7.44 -13.62 -0.36
CA GLU A 304 6.28 -14.52 -0.30
C GLU A 304 6.02 -15.17 -1.64
N SER A 305 5.64 -16.44 -1.56
CA SER A 305 5.06 -17.18 -2.66
C SER A 305 3.56 -16.88 -2.80
N GLN A 306 2.98 -17.18 -3.96
CA GLN A 306 1.54 -17.00 -4.21
C GLN A 306 0.63 -17.72 -3.19
N PRO A 307 0.94 -18.93 -2.68
CA PRO A 307 0.14 -19.54 -1.62
C PRO A 307 0.20 -18.80 -0.28
N GLU A 308 1.29 -18.10 0.00
CA GLU A 308 1.43 -17.25 1.21
C GLU A 308 0.66 -15.93 1.05
N GLN A 309 0.67 -15.37 -0.17
CA GLN A 309 -0.06 -14.15 -0.52
C GLN A 309 -0.73 -14.31 -1.88
N SER A 310 -2.05 -14.48 -1.90
CA SER A 310 -2.83 -14.73 -3.12
C SER A 310 -2.78 -13.60 -4.15
N LYS A 311 -2.44 -12.37 -3.74
CA LYS A 311 -2.20 -11.23 -4.63
C LYS A 311 -0.88 -11.31 -5.41
N PHE A 312 0.06 -12.13 -4.96
CA PHE A 312 1.40 -12.26 -5.56
C PHE A 312 1.40 -13.33 -6.64
N THR A 313 0.85 -12.98 -7.80
CA THR A 313 0.84 -13.84 -8.98
C THR A 313 2.07 -13.59 -9.85
N GLU A 314 2.49 -14.55 -10.67
CA GLU A 314 3.46 -14.29 -11.74
C GLU A 314 2.72 -13.71 -12.96
N ASN A 315 3.29 -12.66 -13.55
CA ASN A 315 2.76 -12.06 -14.76
C ASN A 315 3.34 -12.75 -16.00
N LEU A 316 2.77 -13.89 -16.35
CA LEU A 316 3.24 -14.67 -17.50
C LEU A 316 2.59 -14.26 -18.84
N LEU A 317 1.66 -13.29 -18.84
CA LEU A 317 0.87 -12.91 -20.02
C LEU A 317 0.85 -11.39 -20.25
N PRO A 318 0.90 -10.91 -21.51
CA PRO A 318 0.71 -9.50 -21.82
C PRO A 318 -0.69 -9.01 -21.39
N GLY A 319 -0.76 -7.84 -20.75
CA GLY A 319 -2.01 -7.19 -20.33
C GLY A 319 -2.57 -7.63 -18.97
N THR A 320 -1.87 -8.52 -18.24
CA THR A 320 -2.20 -8.79 -16.83
C THR A 320 -1.34 -7.94 -15.90
N GLU A 321 -1.94 -7.46 -14.81
CA GLU A 321 -1.25 -6.72 -13.75
C GLU A 321 -0.96 -7.66 -12.57
N THR A 322 0.21 -7.52 -11.94
CA THR A 322 0.55 -8.25 -10.72
C THR A 322 1.08 -7.30 -9.66
N THR A 323 0.77 -7.58 -8.40
CA THR A 323 1.29 -6.87 -7.22
C THR A 323 2.73 -7.32 -6.99
N LEU A 324 3.67 -6.37 -6.97
CA LEU A 324 5.09 -6.63 -6.77
C LEU A 324 5.50 -6.62 -5.30
N GLY A 325 4.82 -5.83 -4.47
CA GLY A 325 5.07 -5.75 -3.05
C GLY A 325 3.89 -5.17 -2.27
N LEU A 326 3.99 -5.28 -0.95
CA LEU A 326 3.09 -4.64 0.01
C LEU A 326 3.94 -4.15 1.18
N GLY A 327 4.00 -2.84 1.35
CA GLY A 327 4.63 -2.15 2.47
C GLY A 327 3.58 -1.54 3.40
N GLY A 328 3.83 -1.60 4.71
CA GLY A 328 2.96 -0.92 5.66
C GLY A 328 3.38 -1.14 7.10
N SER A 329 2.81 -0.31 7.98
CA SER A 329 3.16 -0.25 9.39
C SER A 329 1.94 -0.23 10.29
N THR A 330 2.12 -0.78 11.49
CA THR A 330 1.17 -0.66 12.59
C THR A 330 1.52 0.55 13.43
N ALA A 331 0.52 1.40 13.66
CA ALA A 331 0.65 2.54 14.55
C ALA A 331 -0.04 2.26 15.88
N VAL A 332 0.55 2.76 16.96
CA VAL A 332 -0.05 2.77 18.30
C VAL A 332 -0.22 4.19 18.79
N THR A 333 -1.23 4.39 19.64
CA THR A 333 -1.46 5.64 20.36
C THR A 333 -1.17 5.39 21.83
N VAL A 334 -0.23 6.15 22.39
CA VAL A 334 0.11 6.13 23.81
C VAL A 334 -0.16 7.51 24.40
N ASP A 335 -0.75 7.55 25.60
CA ASP A 335 -1.07 8.77 26.35
C ASP A 335 -1.92 9.80 25.56
N ASP A 336 -2.87 9.33 24.75
CA ASP A 336 -3.74 10.17 23.88
C ASP A 336 -2.98 11.11 22.92
N LYS A 337 -1.72 10.80 22.61
CA LYS A 337 -0.90 11.54 21.63
C LYS A 337 -1.14 11.06 20.21
N ASP A 338 -0.58 11.81 19.26
CA ASP A 338 -0.52 11.39 17.86
C ASP A 338 -0.02 9.94 17.70
N PRO A 339 -0.69 9.13 16.87
CA PRO A 339 -0.25 7.77 16.60
C PRO A 339 1.18 7.75 16.07
N THR A 340 1.94 6.72 16.42
CA THR A 340 3.33 6.52 16.00
C THR A 340 3.51 5.09 15.47
N TYR A 341 4.21 4.94 14.34
CA TYR A 341 4.54 3.61 13.83
C TYR A 341 5.56 2.92 14.72
N VAL A 342 5.31 1.64 15.05
CA VAL A 342 6.17 0.85 15.95
C VAL A 342 6.69 -0.43 15.31
N THR A 343 6.00 -0.94 14.31
CA THR A 343 6.41 -2.12 13.54
C THR A 343 5.82 -2.07 12.14
N GLY A 344 6.35 -2.88 11.23
CA GLY A 344 5.87 -2.93 9.86
C GLY A 344 6.34 -4.18 9.12
N GLN A 345 5.91 -4.31 7.87
CA GLN A 345 6.28 -5.41 7.00
C GLN A 345 6.56 -4.90 5.59
N VAL A 346 7.62 -5.41 4.97
CA VAL A 346 7.88 -5.33 3.54
C VAL A 346 7.71 -6.73 2.98
N ARG A 347 6.62 -6.92 2.25
CA ARG A 347 6.18 -8.21 1.70
C ARG A 347 6.37 -8.17 0.19
N LEU A 348 7.12 -9.11 -0.37
CA LEU A 348 7.60 -9.01 -1.75
C LEU A 348 7.19 -10.25 -2.55
N ASN A 349 6.69 -10.05 -3.77
CA ASN A 349 6.33 -11.13 -4.68
C ASN A 349 7.59 -11.86 -5.17
N ALA A 350 7.93 -12.97 -4.51
CA ALA A 350 9.17 -13.70 -4.74
C ALA A 350 9.32 -14.21 -6.19
N ALA A 351 8.21 -14.67 -6.75
CA ALA A 351 8.17 -15.34 -8.04
C ALA A 351 8.38 -14.33 -9.18
N GLU A 352 7.60 -13.25 -9.18
CA GLU A 352 7.70 -12.18 -10.17
C GLU A 352 9.03 -11.42 -10.06
N LEU A 353 9.40 -10.98 -8.85
CA LEU A 353 10.65 -10.24 -8.65
C LEU A 353 11.89 -11.12 -8.90
N GLY A 354 11.79 -12.43 -8.67
CA GLY A 354 12.84 -13.37 -9.04
C GLY A 354 13.02 -13.52 -10.55
N THR A 355 11.94 -13.40 -11.31
CA THR A 355 11.99 -13.33 -12.78
C THR A 355 12.58 -12.00 -13.25
N MET A 356 12.11 -10.88 -12.70
CA MET A 356 12.62 -9.54 -13.01
C MET A 356 14.11 -9.40 -12.71
N ALA A 357 14.58 -9.93 -11.58
CA ALA A 357 15.98 -9.86 -11.15
C ALA A 357 16.96 -10.46 -12.18
N ARG A 358 16.51 -11.42 -13.00
CA ARG A 358 17.33 -12.09 -14.02
C ARG A 358 17.41 -11.29 -15.33
N ALA A 359 16.54 -10.31 -15.54
CA ALA A 359 16.59 -9.46 -16.72
C ALA A 359 17.80 -8.51 -16.67
N PRO A 360 18.32 -8.04 -17.82
CA PRO A 360 19.35 -6.99 -17.85
C PRO A 360 18.87 -5.75 -17.09
N GLY A 361 19.65 -5.30 -16.09
CA GLY A 361 19.27 -4.18 -15.21
C GLY A 361 18.23 -4.53 -14.13
N GLY A 362 17.74 -5.76 -14.08
CA GLY A 362 16.68 -6.21 -13.17
C GLY A 362 16.98 -6.05 -11.69
N PHE A 363 18.26 -6.05 -11.31
CA PHE A 363 18.67 -5.73 -9.94
C PHE A 363 18.23 -4.31 -9.50
N GLY A 364 18.32 -3.33 -10.41
CA GLY A 364 17.84 -1.98 -10.16
C GLY A 364 16.32 -1.93 -9.98
N THR A 365 15.59 -2.72 -10.78
CA THR A 365 14.14 -2.86 -10.70
C THR A 365 13.71 -3.44 -9.34
N ILE A 366 14.27 -4.58 -8.92
CA ILE A 366 13.88 -5.17 -7.62
C ILE A 366 14.24 -4.24 -6.46
N THR A 367 15.39 -3.56 -6.53
CA THR A 367 15.81 -2.61 -5.48
C THR A 367 14.87 -1.42 -5.41
N ALA A 368 14.35 -0.95 -6.55
CA ALA A 368 13.34 0.09 -6.61
C ALA A 368 12.03 -0.33 -5.92
N VAL A 369 11.59 -1.57 -6.13
CA VAL A 369 10.41 -2.13 -5.43
C VAL A 369 10.64 -2.15 -3.92
N VAL A 370 11.78 -2.66 -3.45
CA VAL A 370 12.05 -2.71 -2.00
C VAL A 370 12.13 -1.31 -1.40
N LYS A 371 12.69 -0.33 -2.11
CA LYS A 371 12.66 1.10 -1.71
C LYS A 371 11.23 1.64 -1.60
N HIS A 372 10.38 1.35 -2.58
CA HIS A 372 8.98 1.76 -2.62
C HIS A 372 8.21 1.21 -1.40
N GLU A 373 8.29 -0.09 -1.17
CA GLU A 373 7.58 -0.72 -0.04
C GLU A 373 8.12 -0.25 1.32
N LEU A 374 9.44 -0.04 1.44
CA LEU A 374 10.02 0.50 2.67
C LEU A 374 9.62 1.98 2.89
N ALA A 375 9.43 2.74 1.82
CA ALA A 375 8.91 4.11 1.92
C ALA A 375 7.46 4.14 2.43
N HIS A 376 6.62 3.17 2.05
CA HIS A 376 5.32 2.95 2.69
C HIS A 376 5.46 2.65 4.17
N VAL A 377 6.33 1.71 4.54
CA VAL A 377 6.57 1.38 5.96
C VAL A 377 6.89 2.63 6.78
N VAL A 378 7.76 3.52 6.31
CA VAL A 378 8.09 4.74 7.07
C VAL A 378 7.04 5.86 7.00
N GLY A 379 6.04 5.74 6.12
CA GLY A 379 4.84 6.57 6.13
C GLY A 379 4.52 7.34 4.84
N LEU A 380 5.22 7.12 3.73
CA LEU A 380 4.85 7.72 2.45
C LEU A 380 3.68 6.98 1.80
N ASP A 381 2.81 7.73 1.14
CA ASP A 381 1.70 7.20 0.34
C ASP A 381 1.96 7.41 -1.16
N HIS A 382 1.15 6.76 -2.00
CA HIS A 382 1.24 6.91 -3.43
C HIS A 382 0.96 8.34 -3.88
N VAL A 383 1.58 8.70 -5.01
CA VAL A 383 1.31 9.93 -5.74
C VAL A 383 1.05 9.65 -7.21
N PRO A 384 0.31 10.51 -7.93
CA PRO A 384 0.02 10.29 -9.35
C PRO A 384 1.19 10.65 -10.28
N ASP A 385 2.27 11.23 -9.76
CA ASP A 385 3.39 11.72 -10.56
C ASP A 385 4.35 10.57 -10.92
N PRO A 386 4.44 10.18 -12.20
CA PRO A 386 5.24 9.02 -12.63
C PRO A 386 6.74 9.26 -12.54
N THR A 387 7.19 10.47 -12.20
CA THR A 387 8.62 10.76 -11.95
C THR A 387 9.04 10.48 -10.51
N GLN A 388 8.08 10.16 -9.65
CA GLN A 388 8.33 9.72 -8.27
C GLN A 388 8.37 8.19 -8.22
N LEU A 389 9.24 7.64 -7.37
CA LEU A 389 9.25 6.22 -7.07
C LEU A 389 7.97 5.81 -6.34
N MET A 390 7.33 6.72 -5.59
CA MET A 390 6.03 6.49 -4.97
C MET A 390 4.84 6.65 -5.93
N ALA A 391 5.05 6.71 -7.25
CA ALA A 391 3.96 6.48 -8.20
C ALA A 391 3.37 5.07 -7.98
N ALA A 392 2.07 4.84 -8.14
CA ALA A 392 1.42 3.52 -7.92
C ALA A 392 1.78 2.43 -8.96
N THR A 393 2.49 2.81 -10.02
CA THR A 393 2.84 1.96 -11.15
C THR A 393 4.33 2.09 -11.44
N ILE A 394 4.99 0.96 -11.75
CA ILE A 394 6.40 0.98 -12.12
C ILE A 394 6.59 1.62 -13.50
N THR A 395 7.71 2.30 -13.66
CA THR A 395 8.26 2.62 -14.98
C THR A 395 9.69 2.09 -15.07
N ASP A 396 10.11 1.68 -16.26
CA ASP A 396 11.48 1.20 -16.51
C ASP A 396 12.57 2.27 -16.29
N GLN A 397 12.19 3.49 -15.93
CA GLN A 397 13.06 4.67 -15.89
C GLN A 397 13.31 5.18 -14.46
N VAL A 398 12.51 4.75 -13.48
CA VAL A 398 12.56 5.25 -12.10
C VAL A 398 13.01 4.14 -11.16
N HIS A 399 14.26 4.23 -10.71
CA HIS A 399 14.88 3.28 -9.77
C HIS A 399 15.27 3.90 -8.42
N ASP A 400 15.13 5.22 -8.31
CA ASP A 400 15.52 6.03 -7.17
C ASP A 400 14.42 7.02 -6.80
N PHE A 401 14.42 7.44 -5.54
CA PHE A 401 13.49 8.44 -5.03
C PHE A 401 13.59 9.75 -5.82
N GLY A 402 12.44 10.22 -6.29
CA GLY A 402 12.30 11.51 -6.93
C GLY A 402 12.33 12.67 -5.94
N ALA A 403 12.28 13.90 -6.46
CA ALA A 403 12.33 15.11 -5.63
C ALA A 403 11.15 15.20 -4.63
N GLY A 404 9.98 14.69 -5.00
CA GLY A 404 8.81 14.62 -4.14
C GLY A 404 9.01 13.61 -3.02
N ASP A 405 9.38 12.38 -3.37
CA ASP A 405 9.69 11.31 -2.41
C ASP A 405 10.72 11.76 -1.38
N LEU A 406 11.84 12.35 -1.83
CA LEU A 406 12.89 12.85 -0.95
C LEU A 406 12.40 13.98 -0.05
N THR A 407 11.51 14.84 -0.53
CA THR A 407 10.89 15.89 0.29
C THR A 407 10.02 15.27 1.38
N GLY A 408 9.18 14.30 1.04
CA GLY A 408 8.31 13.59 1.99
C GLY A 408 9.11 12.77 3.02
N LEU A 409 10.08 11.97 2.58
CA LEU A 409 10.96 11.18 3.45
C LEU A 409 11.72 12.08 4.43
N ALA A 410 12.26 13.20 3.97
CA ALA A 410 12.93 14.15 4.85
C ALA A 410 11.99 14.74 5.91
N MET A 411 10.71 14.97 5.58
CA MET A 411 9.73 15.43 6.57
C MET A 411 9.44 14.37 7.63
N LEU A 412 9.26 13.11 7.25
CA LEU A 412 8.95 12.01 8.18
C LEU A 412 9.98 11.89 9.32
N GLY A 413 11.26 12.10 9.02
CA GLY A 413 12.34 12.06 10.01
C GLY A 413 12.48 13.28 10.93
N THR A 414 11.66 14.32 10.74
CA THR A 414 11.75 15.57 11.53
C THR A 414 10.81 15.63 12.72
N GLY A 415 10.08 14.54 12.99
CA GLY A 415 9.18 14.43 14.14
C GLY A 415 9.86 14.65 15.50
N GLU A 416 9.04 14.81 16.53
CA GLU A 416 9.46 14.85 17.93
C GLU A 416 9.69 13.44 18.49
N CYS A 417 10.61 13.30 19.45
CA CYS A 417 10.83 12.04 20.17
C CYS A 417 9.57 11.57 20.89
N LYS A 418 9.42 10.25 21.08
CA LYS A 418 8.23 9.65 21.70
C LYS A 418 8.60 8.79 22.92
N PRO A 419 8.98 9.42 24.06
CA PRO A 419 9.50 8.70 25.23
C PRO A 419 8.52 7.83 26.00
N SER A 420 7.23 7.95 25.67
CA SER A 420 6.18 7.10 26.23
C SER A 420 6.04 5.76 25.48
N LEU A 421 6.66 5.60 24.30
CA LEU A 421 6.77 4.32 23.57
C LEU A 421 7.90 3.47 24.12
#